data_AF-A0A3Q8C6R2-F1
#
_entry.id   AF-A0A3Q8C6R2-F1
#
_cell.length_a   1.000
_cell.length_b   1.000
_cell.length_c   1.000
_cell.angle_alpha   90.00
_cell.angle_beta   90.00
_cell.angle_gamma   90.00
#
_symmetry.space_group_name_H-M   'P 1'
#
loop_
_entity.id
_entity.type
_entity.pdbx_description
1 polymer ?
#
loop_
_entity_poly.entity_id
_entity_poly.type
_entity_poly.pdbx_seq_one_letter_code
_entity_poly.pdbx_strand_id
1 'polypeptide(L)' 'MLPESQQKNLAELRRSFLDPALKQINEKTPLKASYSIDSNGKFLFSVINKPLAA' A
#
# COMPACT_ATOMS: atom_id res chain seq x y z
N MET A 1 -8.97 -17.37 7.95
CA MET A 1 -8.31 -17.38 6.62
C MET A 1 -9.33 -16.96 5.57
N LEU A 2 -8.97 -16.08 4.65
CA LEU A 2 -9.87 -15.64 3.57
C LEU A 2 -10.09 -16.79 2.57
N PRO A 3 -11.27 -16.91 1.92
CA PRO A 3 -11.47 -17.86 0.81
C PRO A 3 -10.48 -17.63 -0.34
N GLU A 4 -10.09 -18.67 -1.10
CA GLU A 4 -9.09 -18.57 -2.18
C GLU A 4 -9.42 -17.51 -3.24
N SER A 5 -10.69 -17.38 -3.63
CA SER A 5 -11.14 -16.35 -4.58
C SER A 5 -10.88 -14.94 -4.05
N GLN A 6 -11.08 -14.73 -2.75
CA GLN A 6 -10.81 -13.46 -2.08
C GLN A 6 -9.31 -13.20 -1.92
N GLN A 7 -8.51 -14.25 -1.68
CA GLN A 7 -7.05 -14.13 -1.65
C GLN A 7 -6.48 -13.76 -3.02
N LYS A 8 -6.99 -14.37 -4.10
CA LYS A 8 -6.59 -14.04 -5.49
C LYS A 8 -6.93 -12.59 -5.83
N ASN A 9 -8.15 -12.15 -5.51
CA ASN A 9 -8.57 -10.77 -5.73
C ASN A 9 -7.70 -9.77 -4.95
N LEU A 10 -7.30 -10.11 -3.72
CA LEU A 10 -6.45 -9.25 -2.90
C LEU A 10 -5.01 -9.20 -3.42
N ALA A 11 -4.47 -10.32 -3.89
CA ALA A 11 -3.16 -10.37 -4.55
C ALA A 11 -3.16 -9.53 -5.84
N GLU A 12 -4.22 -9.60 -6.64
CA GLU A 12 -4.37 -8.76 -7.84
C GLU A 12 -4.52 -7.29 -7.50
N LEU A 13 -5.29 -6.93 -6.47
CA LEU A 13 -5.41 -5.54 -6.00
C LEU A 13 -4.06 -4.97 -5.58
N ARG A 14 -3.26 -5.74 -4.82
CA ARG A 14 -1.91 -5.32 -4.40
C ARG A 14 -1.03 -5.04 -5.61
N ARG A 15 -0.96 -6.00 -6.53
CA ARG A 15 -0.06 -5.96 -7.69
C ARG A 15 -0.46 -4.92 -8.73
N SER A 16 -1.75 -4.80 -9.04
CA SER A 16 -2.24 -3.95 -10.13
C SER A 16 -2.48 -2.50 -9.72
N PHE A 17 -2.74 -2.25 -8.44
CA PHE A 17 -3.15 -0.93 -7.96
C PHE A 17 -2.27 -0.40 -6.82
N LEU A 18 -2.19 -1.11 -5.69
CA LEU A 18 -1.54 -0.57 -4.47
C LEU A 18 -0.04 -0.34 -4.66
N ASP A 19 0.70 -1.34 -5.15
CA ASP A 19 2.15 -1.23 -5.30
C ASP A 19 2.54 -0.16 -6.33
N PRO A 20 1.91 -0.08 -7.53
CA PRO A 20 2.15 1.02 -8.47
C PRO A 20 1.81 2.40 -7.89
N ALA A 21 0.70 2.55 -7.16
CA ALA A 21 0.29 3.83 -6.60
C ALA A 21 1.26 4.30 -5.50
N LEU A 22 1.65 3.40 -4.59
CA LEU A 22 2.61 3.74 -3.52
C LEU A 22 3.97 4.09 -4.10
N LYS A 23 4.42 3.40 -5.15
CA LYS A 23 5.65 3.76 -5.85
C LYS A 23 5.58 5.18 -6.41
N GLN A 24 4.49 5.52 -7.10
CA GLN A 24 4.30 6.87 -7.65
C GLN A 24 4.27 7.94 -6.56
N ILE A 25 3.58 7.71 -5.43
CA ILE A 25 3.57 8.65 -4.32
C ILE A 25 4.97 8.85 -3.75
N ASN A 26 5.68 7.75 -3.47
CA ASN A 26 7.02 7.77 -2.87
C ASN A 26 8.11 8.39 -3.77
N GLU A 27 7.94 8.30 -5.09
CA GLU A 27 8.91 8.81 -6.08
C GLU A 27 8.60 10.24 -6.54
N LYS A 28 7.31 10.59 -6.68
CA LYS A 28 6.89 11.85 -7.33
C LYS A 28 6.39 12.91 -6.37
N THR A 29 6.28 12.61 -5.08
CA THR A 29 5.79 13.54 -4.06
C THR A 29 6.77 13.61 -2.89
N PRO A 30 6.76 14.68 -2.08
CA PRO A 30 7.53 14.74 -0.84
C PRO A 30 6.90 13.89 0.28
N LEU A 31 6.01 12.95 -0.04
CA LEU A 31 5.38 12.05 0.91
C LEU A 31 6.04 10.68 0.86
N LYS A 32 6.11 10.03 2.02
CA LYS A 32 6.38 8.60 2.13
C LYS A 32 5.10 7.89 2.55
N ALA A 33 4.55 7.07 1.66
CA ALA A 33 3.35 6.28 1.87
C ALA A 33 3.67 4.79 1.94
N SER A 34 3.01 4.09 2.85
CA SER A 34 3.08 2.64 3.03
C SER A 34 1.75 2.10 3.56
N TYR A 35 1.56 0.78 3.51
CA TYR A 35 0.41 0.13 4.14
C TYR A 35 0.80 -1.16 4.83
N SER A 36 -0.02 -1.56 5.78
CA SER A 36 -0.03 -2.92 6.35
C SER A 36 -1.47 -3.44 6.36
N ILE A 37 -1.61 -4.76 6.48
CA ILE A 37 -2.92 -5.40 6.62
C ILE A 37 -2.93 -6.06 7.98
N ASP A 38 -3.89 -5.68 8.81
CA ASP A 38 -4.05 -6.25 10.15
C ASP A 38 -4.60 -7.70 10.08
N SER A 39 -4.67 -8.35 11.24
CA SER A 39 -5.21 -9.71 11.35
C SER A 39 -6.67 -9.85 10.92
N ASN A 40 -7.41 -8.73 10.83
CA ASN A 40 -8.82 -8.69 10.41
C ASN A 40 -8.97 -8.37 8.92
N GLY A 41 -7.87 -8.22 8.18
CA GLY A 41 -7.90 -7.88 6.76
C GLY A 41 -8.14 -6.40 6.48
N LYS A 42 -8.04 -5.52 7.48
CA LYS A 42 -8.15 -4.07 7.29
C LYS A 42 -6.83 -3.50 6.81
N PHE A 43 -6.91 -2.60 5.83
CA PHE A 43 -5.77 -1.85 5.34
C PHE A 43 -5.49 -0.66 6.26
N LEU A 44 -4.27 -0.58 6.77
CA LEU A 44 -3.76 0.53 7.56
C LEU A 44 -2.73 1.28 6.72
N PHE A 45 -3.11 2.44 6.20
CA PHE A 45 -2.22 3.31 5.43
C PHE A 45 -1.48 4.27 6.35
N SER A 46 -0.18 4.41 6.14
CA SER A 46 0.67 5.37 6.82
C SER A 46 1.28 6.31 5.79
N VAL A 47 1.07 7.61 5.97
CA VAL A 47 1.59 8.67 5.11
C VAL A 47 2.31 9.67 5.99
N ILE A 48 3.61 9.88 5.72
CA ILE A 48 4.44 10.82 6.46
C ILE A 48 5.12 11.77 5.47
N ASN A 49 5.40 13.00 5.90
CA ASN A 49 6.24 13.89 5.11
C ASN A 49 7.66 13.32 5.10
N LYS A 50 8.22 13.12 3.91
CA LYS A 50 9.64 12.83 3.76
C LYS A 50 10.36 14.17 4.01
N PRO A 51 11.19 14.29 5.04
CA PRO A 51 12.02 15.49 5.15
C PRO A 51 12.81 15.61 3.85
N LEU A 52 12.76 16.77 3.21
CA LEU A 52 13.67 17.10 2.11
C LEU A 52 15.07 16.80 2.63
N ALA A 53 15.79 15.89 1.96
CA ALA A 53 17.20 15.69 2.27
C ALA A 53 17.86 17.06 2.15
N ALA A 54 18.37 17.56 3.28
CA ALA A 54 19.09 18.83 3.37
C ALA A 54 20.41 18.73 2.60
#